data_AF-A0A7G9Z5D1-F1
#
_entry.id   AF-A0A7G9Z5D1-F1
#
_cell.length_a   1.000
_cell.length_b   1.000
_cell.length_c   1.000
_cell.angle_alpha   90.00
_cell.angle_beta   90.00
_cell.angle_gamma   90.00
#
_symmetry.space_group_name_H-M   'P 1'
#
loop_
_entity.id
_entity.type
_entity.pdbx_description
1 polymer ?
#
loop_
_entity_poly.entity_id
_entity_poly.type
_entity_poly.pdbx_seq_one_letter_code
_entity_poly.pdbx_strand_id
1 'polypeptide(L)' 'MPMKNYKHREITEEIIGAAQRVHNTLGYGFLEKVYQNALVIELRTLGFNVA' A
#
# COMPACT_ATOMS: atom_id res chain seq x y z
N MET A 1 -13.89 -13.48 -13.75
CA MET A 1 -12.50 -13.30 -14.25
C MET A 1 -11.68 -14.48 -13.77
N PRO A 2 -10.83 -15.12 -14.59
CA PRO A 2 -10.04 -16.26 -14.15
C PRO A 2 -9.06 -15.81 -13.06
N MET A 3 -9.09 -16.48 -11.90
CA MET A 3 -8.17 -16.21 -10.79
C MET A 3 -6.75 -16.55 -11.24
N LYS A 4 -6.00 -15.54 -11.69
CA LYS A 4 -4.58 -15.71 -12.00
C LYS A 4 -3.83 -16.04 -10.72
N ASN A 5 -3.16 -17.18 -10.71
CA ASN A 5 -2.41 -17.66 -9.54
C ASN A 5 -1.04 -16.98 -9.51
N TYR A 6 -0.98 -15.78 -8.96
CA TYR A 6 0.27 -15.03 -8.80
C TYR A 6 1.07 -15.55 -7.61
N LYS A 7 2.39 -15.75 -7.80
CA LYS A 7 3.31 -16.28 -6.79
C LYS A 7 3.26 -15.54 -5.44
N HIS A 8 2.97 -14.24 -5.49
CA HIS A 8 2.96 -13.34 -4.33
C HIS A 8 1.61 -12.65 -4.14
N ARG A 9 0.51 -13.35 -4.46
CA ARG A 9 -0.83 -12.75 -4.47
C ARG A 9 -1.19 -12.08 -3.14
N GLU A 10 -1.02 -12.76 -2.02
CA GLU A 10 -1.43 -12.26 -0.70
C GLU A 10 -0.69 -10.97 -0.33
N ILE A 11 0.64 -10.98 -0.37
CA ILE A 11 1.44 -9.77 -0.10
C ILE A 11 1.15 -8.64 -1.11
N THR A 12 0.87 -8.97 -2.37
CA THR A 12 0.50 -7.97 -3.38
C THR A 12 -0.84 -7.31 -3.04
N GLU A 13 -1.83 -8.10 -2.64
CA GLU A 13 -3.15 -7.61 -2.21
C GLU A 13 -3.03 -6.69 -0.98
N GLU A 14 -2.18 -7.05 0.00
CA GLU A 14 -1.94 -6.23 1.18
C GLU A 14 -1.25 -4.89 0.87
N ILE A 15 -0.20 -4.90 0.03
CA ILE A 15 0.52 -3.67 -0.38
C ILE A 15 -0.42 -2.75 -1.17
N ILE A 16 -1.20 -3.30 -2.10
CA ILE A 16 -2.18 -2.52 -2.86
C ILE A 16 -3.24 -1.94 -1.93
N GLY A 17 -3.74 -2.74 -0.98
CA GLY A 17 -4.70 -2.29 0.03
C GLY A 17 -4.15 -1.15 0.88
N ALA A 18 -2.89 -1.22 1.33
CA ALA A 18 -2.23 -0.14 2.05
C ALA A 18 -2.15 1.16 1.20
N ALA A 19 -1.73 1.06 -0.05
CA ALA A 19 -1.67 2.20 -0.96
C ALA A 19 -3.05 2.84 -1.19
N GLN A 20 -4.09 2.02 -1.34
CA GLN A 20 -5.48 2.50 -1.46
C GLN A 20 -5.94 3.22 -0.18
N ARG A 21 -5.65 2.68 1.01
CA ARG A 21 -6.01 3.33 2.28
C ARG A 21 -5.32 4.68 2.44
N VAL A 22 -4.03 4.77 2.11
CA VAL A 22 -3.28 6.04 2.13
C VAL A 22 -3.90 7.04 1.16
N HIS A 23 -4.19 6.63 -0.06
CA HIS A 23 -4.82 7.51 -1.06
C HIS A 23 -6.20 8.00 -0.61
N ASN A 24 -7.04 7.11 -0.08
CA ASN A 24 -8.37 7.45 0.42
C ASN A 24 -8.32 8.38 1.65
N THR A 25 -7.29 8.24 2.48
CA THR A 25 -7.12 9.05 3.69
C THR A 25 -6.58 10.44 3.39
N LEU A 26 -5.55 10.53 2.52
CA LEU A 26 -4.92 11.80 2.17
C LEU A 26 -5.70 12.58 1.10
N GLY A 27 -6.47 11.91 0.25
CA GLY A 27 -7.09 12.53 -0.91
C GLY A 27 -6.03 12.94 -1.95
N TYR A 28 -6.34 13.96 -2.76
CA TYR A 28 -5.43 14.52 -3.77
C TYR A 28 -4.85 15.86 -3.32
N GLY A 29 -3.67 16.23 -3.81
CA GLY A 29 -3.07 17.56 -3.60
C GLY A 29 -1.82 17.60 -2.73
N PHE A 30 -1.38 16.47 -2.20
CA PHE A 30 -0.09 16.37 -1.51
C PHE A 30 1.07 16.05 -2.46
N LEU A 31 2.29 16.34 -2.02
CA LEU A 31 3.50 15.93 -2.73
C LEU A 31 3.68 14.41 -2.64
N GLU A 32 4.33 13.81 -3.64
CA GLU A 32 4.65 12.38 -3.68
C GLU A 32 5.36 11.91 -2.40
N LYS A 33 6.25 12.74 -1.84
CA LYS A 33 6.96 12.43 -0.60
C LYS A 33 6.03 12.16 0.59
N VAL A 34 4.88 12.83 0.64
CA VAL A 34 3.88 12.62 1.70
C VAL A 34 3.21 11.26 1.52
N TYR A 35 2.83 10.89 0.30
CA TYR A 35 2.27 9.56 0.01
C TYR A 35 3.28 8.46 0.32
N GLN A 36 4.55 8.63 -0.04
CA GLN A 36 5.60 7.66 0.29
C GLN A 36 5.74 7.48 1.80
N ASN A 37 5.83 8.59 2.55
CA ASN A 37 5.96 8.52 4.00
C ASN A 37 4.72 7.87 4.66
N ALA A 38 3.52 8.21 4.21
CA ALA A 38 2.29 7.62 4.72
C ALA A 38 2.19 6.12 4.39
N LEU A 39 2.60 5.71 3.18
CA LEU A 39 2.66 4.31 2.80
C LEU A 39 3.67 3.52 3.62
N VAL A 40 4.84 4.10 3.92
CA VAL A 40 5.82 3.47 4.81
C VAL A 40 5.23 3.24 6.21
N ILE A 41 4.51 4.21 6.77
CA ILE A 41 3.84 4.08 8.07
C ILE A 41 2.77 2.98 8.02
N GLU A 42 1.93 2.98 6.99
CA GLU A 42 0.86 2.00 6.81
C GLU A 42 1.41 0.57 6.66
N LEU A 43 2.44 0.38 5.83
CA LEU A 43 3.09 -0.91 5.65
C LEU A 43 3.77 -1.40 6.94
N ARG A 44 4.41 -0.52 7.71
CA ARG A 44 4.97 -0.87 9.03
C ARG A 44 3.89 -1.28 10.02
N THR A 45 2.71 -0.66 9.96
CA THR A 45 1.56 -1.01 10.83
C THR A 45 1.01 -2.40 10.51
N LEU A 46 1.08 -2.82 9.24
CA LEU A 46 0.77 -4.20 8.83
C LEU A 46 1.89 -5.21 9.17
N GLY A 47 3.00 -4.77 9.75
CA GLY A 47 4.13 -5.63 10.10
C GLY A 47 5.16 -5.83 8.99
N PHE A 48 5.06 -5.11 7.86
CA PHE A 48 6.09 -5.16 6.82
C PHE A 48 7.36 -4.41 7.24
N ASN A 49 8.51 -5.01 6.95
CA ASN A 49 9.79 -4.34 7.08
C ASN A 49 10.07 -3.54 5.80
N VAL A 50 10.06 -2.22 5.92
CA VAL A 50 10.33 -1.28 4.82
C VAL A 50 11.33 -0.22 5.29
N ALA A 51 12.34 0.03 4.45
CA ALA A 51 13.45 0.95 4.71
C ALA A 51 12.99 2.43 4.71
#